data_AF-A0A0M0J893-F1
#
_entry.id   AF-A0A0M0J893-F1
#
_cell.length_a   1.000
_cell.length_b   1.000
_cell.length_c   1.000
_cell.angle_alpha   90.00
_cell.angle_beta   90.00
_cell.angle_gamma   90.00
#
_symmetry.space_group_name_H-M   'P 1'
#
loop_
_entity.id
_entity.type
_entity.pdbx_description
1 polymer ?
#
loop_
_entity_poly.entity_id
_entity_poly.type
_entity_poly.pdbx_seq_one_letter_code
_entity_poly.pdbx_strand_id
1 'polypeptide(L)'
;MLSKGWCITRPHLQYREIVYSSLLISLLYICVIYELSARGVGSAVPAIVLSIVMLYAVVAAIVTNLRVLKIQLLIVRAFGIDATTTPAYAKYRMFWALLYASAIFILSDVILKVLAALDIGAPWLLTLLRQMLELVTTAILGWQFRARPFNALFEQVQELVQQAAAEVLPQFSTVTVDVEELRGDGRLPPWSADLDFAAAAPRAISRAPRSIP
;
A
#
# COMPACT_ATOMS: atom_id res chain seq x y z
N MET A 1 6.28 -8.44 9.36
CA MET A 1 5.37 -7.62 10.21
C MET A 1 5.48 -6.14 9.91
N LEU A 2 6.69 -5.54 9.99
CA LEU A 2 6.93 -4.13 9.63
C LEU A 2 6.48 -3.79 8.19
N SER A 3 6.70 -4.70 7.24
CA SER A 3 6.23 -4.57 5.85
C SER A 3 4.72 -4.44 5.70
N LYS A 4 3.93 -5.00 6.64
CA LYS A 4 2.48 -4.85 6.69
C LYS A 4 2.04 -3.52 7.32
N GLY A 5 2.97 -2.71 7.82
CA GLY A 5 2.68 -1.40 8.39
C GLY A 5 2.28 -1.43 9.87
N TRP A 6 2.53 -2.55 10.56
CA TRP A 6 2.27 -2.69 12.00
C TRP A 6 3.02 -1.60 12.77
N CYS A 7 2.30 -0.79 13.55
CA CYS A 7 2.80 0.37 14.30
C CYS A 7 3.34 1.56 13.46
N ILE A 8 3.04 1.64 12.16
CA ILE A 8 3.44 2.77 11.28
C ILE A 8 2.26 3.36 10.50
N THR A 9 1.43 2.50 9.93
CA THR A 9 0.22 2.87 9.19
C THR A 9 -1.04 2.25 9.78
N ARG A 10 -0.92 1.16 10.56
CA ARG A 10 -2.04 0.51 11.26
C ARG A 10 -1.67 0.22 12.72
N PRO A 11 -2.50 0.65 13.70
CA PRO A 11 -2.27 0.33 15.11
C PRO A 11 -2.54 -1.16 15.41
N HIS A 12 -3.51 -1.76 14.71
CA HIS A 12 -3.89 -3.16 14.90
C HIS A 12 -3.77 -3.95 13.59
N LEU A 13 -3.10 -5.10 13.68
CA LEU A 13 -3.04 -6.09 12.61
C LEU A 13 -4.12 -7.14 12.86
N GLN A 14 -4.81 -7.58 11.80
CA GLN A 14 -5.83 -8.62 11.94
C GLN A 14 -5.18 -9.94 12.39
N TYR A 15 -5.80 -10.65 13.34
CA TYR A 15 -5.23 -11.88 13.92
C TYR A 15 -4.79 -12.90 12.86
N ARG A 16 -5.59 -13.06 11.79
CA ARG A 16 -5.26 -13.93 10.66
C ARG A 16 -3.92 -13.58 10.01
N GLU A 17 -3.63 -12.31 9.80
CA GLU A 17 -2.38 -11.87 9.18
C GLU A 17 -1.17 -12.12 10.07
N ILE A 18 -1.35 -12.02 11.39
CA ILE A 18 -0.32 -12.34 12.38
C ILE A 18 -0.03 -13.84 12.35
N VAL A 19 -1.08 -14.68 12.37
CA VAL A 19 -0.96 -16.14 12.30
C VAL A 19 -0.27 -16.58 11.01
N TYR A 20 -0.68 -16.09 9.84
CA TYR A 20 -0.02 -16.47 8.58
C TYR A 20 1.45 -16.05 8.53
N SER A 21 1.76 -14.84 9.01
CA SER A 21 3.15 -14.35 8.97
C SER A 21 4.03 -15.06 9.99
N SER A 22 3.52 -15.36 11.18
CA SER A 22 4.24 -16.14 12.20
C SER A 22 4.45 -17.59 11.76
N LEU A 23 3.43 -18.23 11.17
CA LEU A 23 3.53 -19.57 10.62
C LEU A 23 4.61 -19.65 9.52
N LEU A 24 4.65 -18.65 8.63
CA LEU A 24 5.64 -18.60 7.55
C LEU A 24 7.06 -18.43 8.11
N ILE A 25 7.25 -17.58 9.12
CA ILE A 25 8.55 -17.42 9.81
C ILE A 25 8.96 -18.73 10.49
N SER A 26 8.06 -19.38 11.22
CA SER A 26 8.33 -20.65 11.90
C SER A 26 8.70 -21.77 10.91
N LEU A 27 7.98 -21.87 9.79
CA LEU A 27 8.27 -22.86 8.75
C LEU A 27 9.64 -22.62 8.12
N LEU A 28 9.97 -21.34 7.82
CA LEU A 28 11.29 -20.98 7.31
C LEU A 28 12.39 -21.37 8.31
N TYR A 29 12.17 -21.11 9.60
CA TYR A 29 13.14 -21.45 10.66
C TYR A 29 13.39 -22.96 10.74
N ILE A 30 12.33 -23.78 10.68
CA ILE A 30 12.45 -25.25 10.64
C ILE A 30 13.25 -25.70 9.42
N CYS A 31 12.97 -25.14 8.23
CA CYS A 31 13.70 -25.48 7.01
C CYS A 31 15.18 -25.10 7.08
N VAL A 32 15.53 -23.96 7.68
CA VAL A 32 16.94 -23.56 7.87
C VAL A 32 17.67 -24.47 8.84
N ILE A 33 17.03 -24.91 9.92
CA ILE A 33 17.60 -25.91 10.84
C ILE A 33 17.83 -27.24 10.12
N TYR A 34 16.85 -27.67 9.33
CA TYR A 34 16.95 -28.90 8.55
C TYR A 34 18.09 -28.84 7.52
N GLU A 35 18.23 -27.71 6.81
CA GLU A 35 19.33 -27.44 5.89
C GLU A 35 20.69 -27.55 6.59
N LEU A 36 20.85 -26.96 7.77
CA LEU A 36 22.09 -27.05 8.57
C LEU A 36 22.41 -28.49 8.98
N SER A 37 21.39 -29.30 9.26
CA SER A 37 21.54 -30.66 9.79
C SER A 37 21.80 -31.71 8.71
N ALA A 38 21.12 -31.64 7.57
CA ALA A 38 21.15 -32.68 6.55
C ALA A 38 22.22 -32.44 5.46
N ARG A 39 22.77 -31.23 5.37
CA ARG A 39 23.83 -30.79 4.42
C ARG A 39 23.72 -31.43 3.03
N GLY A 40 22.98 -30.77 2.15
CA GLY A 40 22.93 -31.15 0.74
C GLY A 40 21.88 -30.36 -0.04
N VAL A 41 21.98 -30.42 -1.38
CA VAL A 41 21.10 -29.65 -2.29
C VAL A 41 19.62 -29.90 -2.01
N GLY A 42 19.22 -31.15 -1.75
CA GLY A 42 17.83 -31.50 -1.44
C GLY A 42 17.27 -30.83 -0.17
N SER A 43 18.12 -30.50 0.79
CA SER A 43 17.74 -29.79 2.02
C SER A 43 17.69 -28.26 1.85
N ALA A 44 18.45 -27.72 0.90
CA ALA A 44 18.50 -26.28 0.62
C ALA A 44 17.31 -25.79 -0.22
N VAL A 45 16.78 -26.63 -1.13
CA VAL A 45 15.63 -26.28 -1.98
C VAL A 45 14.43 -25.72 -1.20
N PRO A 46 13.88 -26.40 -0.17
CA PRO A 46 12.73 -25.88 0.56
C PRO A 46 13.04 -24.56 1.29
N ALA A 47 14.26 -24.40 1.83
CA ALA A 47 14.68 -23.18 2.48
C ALA A 47 14.75 -22.00 1.49
N ILE A 48 15.27 -22.23 0.28
CA ILE A 48 15.33 -21.22 -0.80
C ILE A 48 13.93 -20.84 -1.25
N VAL A 49 13.06 -21.83 -1.52
CA VAL A 49 11.67 -21.58 -1.95
C VAL A 49 10.92 -20.75 -0.91
N LEU A 50 11.00 -21.10 0.36
CA LEU A 50 10.35 -20.33 1.43
C LEU A 50 10.92 -18.92 1.59
N SER A 51 12.23 -18.74 1.34
CA SER A 51 12.85 -17.41 1.35
C SER A 51 12.31 -16.52 0.23
N ILE A 52 12.10 -17.08 -0.97
CA ILE A 52 11.49 -16.36 -2.10
C ILE A 52 10.02 -16.03 -1.82
N VAL A 53 9.26 -16.98 -1.25
CA VAL A 53 7.86 -16.75 -0.86
C VAL A 53 7.77 -15.65 0.21
N MET A 54 8.70 -15.63 1.18
CA MET A 54 8.81 -14.57 2.17
C MET A 54 9.09 -13.20 1.49
N LEU A 55 10.03 -13.15 0.55
CA LEU A 55 10.31 -11.91 -0.20
C LEU A 55 9.08 -11.40 -0.93
N TYR A 56 8.37 -12.29 -1.63
CA TYR A 56 7.13 -11.93 -2.32
C TYR A 56 6.09 -11.36 -1.35
N ALA A 57 5.86 -12.02 -0.20
CA ALA A 57 4.93 -11.55 0.81
C ALA A 57 5.32 -10.17 1.38
N VAL A 58 6.63 -9.93 1.59
CA VAL A 58 7.17 -8.65 2.05
C VAL A 58 6.96 -7.56 0.99
N VAL A 59 7.32 -7.81 -0.27
CA VAL A 59 7.17 -6.87 -1.37
C VAL A 59 5.70 -6.52 -1.60
N ALA A 60 4.81 -7.52 -1.65
CA ALA A 60 3.38 -7.31 -1.84
C ALA A 60 2.78 -6.43 -0.73
N ALA A 61 3.18 -6.66 0.52
CA ALA A 61 2.76 -5.83 1.65
C ALA A 61 3.29 -4.39 1.54
N ILE A 62 4.56 -4.21 1.16
CA ILE A 62 5.15 -2.87 0.98
C ILE A 62 4.47 -2.12 -0.17
N VAL A 63 4.24 -2.77 -1.32
CA VAL A 63 3.58 -2.16 -2.48
C VAL A 63 2.16 -1.73 -2.12
N THR A 64 1.43 -2.55 -1.36
CA THR A 64 0.09 -2.19 -0.87
C THR A 64 0.14 -0.92 -0.01
N ASN A 65 1.09 -0.85 0.93
CA ASN A 65 1.31 0.34 1.76
C ASN A 65 1.75 1.56 0.94
N LEU A 66 2.61 1.39 -0.07
CA LEU A 66 3.02 2.47 -0.98
C LEU A 66 1.86 3.00 -1.83
N ARG A 67 0.94 2.13 -2.29
CA ARG A 67 -0.26 2.54 -3.03
C ARG A 67 -1.16 3.41 -2.16
N VAL A 68 -1.42 3.00 -0.92
CA VAL A 68 -2.23 3.79 0.04
C VAL A 68 -1.58 5.15 0.29
N LEU A 69 -0.28 5.19 0.56
CA LEU A 69 0.45 6.45 0.75
C LEU A 69 0.43 7.35 -0.49
N LYS A 70 0.56 6.77 -1.69
CA LYS A 70 0.51 7.52 -2.94
C LYS A 70 -0.85 8.19 -3.13
N ILE A 71 -1.95 7.49 -2.79
CA ILE A 71 -3.30 8.05 -2.84
C ILE A 71 -3.43 9.22 -1.86
N GLN A 72 -2.96 9.06 -0.63
CA GLN A 72 -2.97 10.14 0.38
C GLN A 72 -2.19 11.37 -0.11
N LEU A 73 -1.03 11.17 -0.74
CA LEU A 73 -0.23 12.26 -1.31
C LEU A 73 -0.95 13.00 -2.46
N LEU A 74 -1.68 12.26 -3.31
CA LEU A 74 -2.46 12.84 -4.41
C LEU A 74 -3.61 13.70 -3.89
N ILE A 75 -4.28 13.27 -2.82
CA ILE A 75 -5.35 14.05 -2.18
C ILE A 75 -4.79 15.35 -1.60
N VAL A 76 -3.69 15.28 -0.84
CA VAL A 76 -3.03 16.49 -0.29
C VAL A 76 -2.62 17.46 -1.38
N ARG A 77 -2.12 16.96 -2.52
CA ARG A 77 -1.78 17.78 -3.67
C ARG A 77 -3.00 18.44 -4.31
N ALA A 78 -4.15 17.77 -4.33
CA ALA A 78 -5.41 18.36 -4.81
C ALA A 78 -5.89 19.53 -3.94
N PHE A 79 -5.53 19.54 -2.65
CA PHE A 79 -5.76 20.66 -1.74
C PHE A 79 -4.73 21.81 -1.84
N GLY A 80 -3.80 21.75 -2.81
CA GLY A 80 -2.82 22.82 -3.04
C GLY A 80 -1.67 22.88 -2.03
N ILE A 81 -1.53 21.86 -1.17
CA ILE A 81 -0.45 21.76 -0.18
C ILE A 81 0.77 21.08 -0.82
N ASP A 82 1.97 21.59 -0.56
CA ASP A 82 3.21 20.99 -1.04
C ASP A 82 3.41 19.58 -0.44
N ALA A 83 3.47 18.58 -1.32
CA ALA A 83 3.61 17.18 -0.99
C ALA A 83 5.00 16.81 -0.45
N THR A 84 6.01 17.67 -0.61
CA THR A 84 7.39 17.40 -0.20
C THR A 84 7.68 17.81 1.25
N THR A 85 6.92 18.76 1.79
CA THR A 85 7.03 19.21 3.19
C THR A 85 6.20 18.35 4.14
N THR A 86 5.39 17.43 3.61
CA THR A 86 4.48 16.60 4.41
C THR A 86 5.16 15.33 4.94
N PRO A 87 4.87 14.93 6.19
CA PRO A 87 5.43 13.71 6.80
C PRO A 87 5.02 12.42 6.07
N ALA A 88 3.98 12.46 5.23
CA ALA A 88 3.61 11.38 4.33
C ALA A 88 4.71 11.03 3.32
N TYR A 89 5.46 12.02 2.81
CA TYR A 89 6.60 11.79 1.94
C TYR A 89 7.78 11.14 2.67
N ALA A 90 7.99 11.48 3.95
CA ALA A 90 8.98 10.80 4.79
C ALA A 90 8.63 9.32 5.00
N LYS A 91 7.35 8.99 5.25
CA LYS A 91 6.88 7.60 5.33
C LYS A 91 7.08 6.86 3.99
N TYR A 92 6.83 7.53 2.86
CA TYR A 92 7.03 6.96 1.52
C TYR A 92 8.50 6.58 1.28
N ARG A 93 9.45 7.47 1.62
CA ARG A 93 10.89 7.19 1.52
C ARG A 93 11.33 6.04 2.43
N MET A 94 10.73 5.93 3.62
CA MET A 94 11.02 4.85 4.57
C MET A 94 10.60 3.47 4.03
N PHE A 95 9.41 3.37 3.42
CA PHE A 95 8.95 2.12 2.80
C PHE A 95 9.81 1.70 1.60
N TRP A 96 10.30 2.66 0.80
CA TRP A 96 11.27 2.37 -0.25
C TRP A 96 12.60 1.87 0.30
N ALA A 97 13.12 2.48 1.35
CA ALA A 97 14.34 2.00 2.01
C ALA A 97 14.16 0.58 2.57
N LEU A 98 12.99 0.29 3.18
CA LEU A 98 12.63 -1.05 3.63
C LEU A 98 12.57 -2.05 2.47
N LEU A 99 11.99 -1.66 1.34
CA LEU A 99 11.92 -2.49 0.14
C LEU A 99 13.31 -2.89 -0.35
N TYR A 100 14.18 -1.90 -0.57
CA TYR A 100 15.55 -2.13 -1.03
C TYR A 100 16.35 -2.97 -0.04
N ALA A 101 16.29 -2.65 1.26
CA ALA A 101 17.00 -3.41 2.29
C ALA A 101 16.53 -4.88 2.34
N SER A 102 15.21 -5.11 2.29
CA SER A 102 14.65 -6.47 2.30
C SER A 102 14.99 -7.27 1.04
N ALA A 103 14.98 -6.63 -0.14
CA ALA A 103 15.34 -7.27 -1.39
C ALA A 103 16.83 -7.66 -1.43
N ILE A 104 17.72 -6.74 -1.04
CA ILE A 104 19.17 -6.99 -0.98
C ILE A 104 19.48 -8.12 0.01
N PHE A 105 18.85 -8.08 1.20
CA PHE A 105 19.02 -9.11 2.20
C PHE A 105 18.63 -10.49 1.69
N ILE A 106 17.39 -10.65 1.19
CA ILE A 106 16.91 -11.97 0.76
C ILE A 106 17.67 -12.48 -0.47
N LEU A 107 18.00 -11.60 -1.42
CA LEU A 107 18.77 -12.00 -2.60
C LEU A 107 20.18 -12.47 -2.20
N SER A 108 20.84 -11.75 -1.30
CA SER A 108 22.17 -12.13 -0.80
C SER A 108 22.13 -13.43 0.02
N ASP A 109 21.11 -13.60 0.87
CA ASP A 109 20.91 -14.84 1.66
C ASP A 109 20.66 -16.05 0.75
N VAL A 110 19.87 -15.88 -0.33
CA VAL A 110 19.66 -16.94 -1.34
C VAL A 110 20.97 -17.29 -2.05
N ILE A 111 21.78 -16.30 -2.44
CA ILE A 111 23.10 -16.54 -3.05
C ILE A 111 24.00 -17.35 -2.10
N LEU A 112 24.06 -16.97 -0.83
CA LEU A 112 24.86 -17.69 0.17
C LEU A 112 24.37 -19.14 0.37
N LYS A 113 23.06 -19.38 0.40
CA LYS A 113 22.50 -20.74 0.45
C LYS A 113 22.86 -21.57 -0.78
N VAL A 114 22.80 -20.98 -1.98
CA VAL A 114 23.20 -21.68 -3.22
C VAL A 114 24.68 -22.01 -3.20
N LEU A 115 25.55 -21.08 -2.80
CA LEU A 115 26.99 -21.34 -2.67
C LEU A 115 27.27 -22.45 -1.65
N ALA A 116 26.57 -22.43 -0.50
CA ALA A 116 26.68 -23.48 0.51
C ALA A 116 26.18 -24.84 0.00
N ALA A 117 25.09 -24.88 -0.76
CA ALA A 117 24.53 -26.11 -1.32
C ALA A 117 25.43 -26.74 -2.40
N LEU A 118 26.17 -25.91 -3.15
CA LEU A 118 27.15 -26.34 -4.16
C LEU A 118 28.53 -26.62 -3.56
N ASP A 119 28.70 -26.48 -2.25
CA ASP A 119 29.98 -26.60 -1.54
C ASP A 119 31.08 -25.68 -2.11
N ILE A 120 30.67 -24.51 -2.59
CA ILE A 120 31.56 -23.51 -3.18
C ILE A 120 32.03 -22.54 -2.09
N GLY A 121 33.31 -22.62 -1.76
CA GLY A 121 33.96 -21.75 -0.77
C GLY A 121 34.01 -22.37 0.63
N ALA A 122 34.65 -21.66 1.56
CA ALA A 122 34.84 -22.20 2.91
C ALA A 122 33.53 -22.07 3.74
N PRO A 123 33.06 -23.13 4.42
CA PRO A 123 31.78 -23.13 5.13
C PRO A 123 31.74 -22.13 6.29
N TRP A 124 32.89 -21.90 6.94
CA TRP A 124 33.01 -20.90 8.00
C TRP A 124 32.85 -19.47 7.45
N LEU A 125 33.35 -19.21 6.23
CA LEU A 125 33.28 -17.90 5.59
C LEU A 125 31.85 -17.60 5.15
N LEU A 126 31.15 -18.58 4.56
CA LEU A 126 29.74 -18.43 4.18
C LEU A 126 28.85 -18.17 5.41
N THR A 127 29.11 -18.86 6.51
CA THR A 127 28.40 -18.66 7.78
C THR A 127 28.68 -17.27 8.36
N LEU A 128 29.94 -16.81 8.33
CA LEU A 128 30.32 -15.47 8.79
C LEU A 128 29.67 -14.38 7.94
N LEU A 129 29.70 -14.52 6.61
CA LEU A 129 29.06 -13.57 5.69
C LEU A 129 27.56 -13.49 5.93
N ARG A 130 26.90 -14.63 6.20
CA ARG A 130 25.49 -14.67 6.54
C ARG A 130 25.19 -13.93 7.84
N GLN A 131 25.99 -14.14 8.88
CA GLN A 131 25.82 -13.45 10.15
C GLN A 131 26.05 -11.94 10.04
N MET A 132 27.07 -11.54 9.26
CA MET A 132 27.34 -10.12 8.98
C MET A 132 26.19 -9.48 8.20
N LEU A 133 25.64 -10.18 7.21
CA LEU A 133 24.49 -9.71 6.43
C LEU A 133 23.27 -9.48 7.33
N GLU A 134 22.99 -10.39 8.26
CA GLU A 134 21.90 -10.24 9.24
C GLU A 134 22.12 -9.06 10.18
N LEU A 135 23.35 -8.91 10.71
CA LEU A 135 23.72 -7.79 11.58
C LEU A 135 23.57 -6.44 10.86
N VAL A 136 24.13 -6.32 9.66
CA VAL A 136 24.08 -5.09 8.86
C VAL A 136 22.64 -4.73 8.51
N THR A 137 21.84 -5.71 8.09
CA THR A 137 20.43 -5.48 7.75
C THR A 137 19.65 -5.04 8.99
N THR A 138 19.87 -5.69 10.13
CA THR A 138 19.22 -5.32 11.40
C THR A 138 19.62 -3.91 11.84
N ALA A 139 20.90 -3.54 11.70
CA ALA A 139 21.40 -2.20 12.01
C ALA A 139 20.79 -1.13 11.08
N ILE A 140 20.71 -1.39 9.76
CA ILE A 140 20.08 -0.49 8.78
C ILE A 140 18.61 -0.30 9.11
N LEU A 141 17.87 -1.39 9.37
CA LEU A 141 16.45 -1.31 9.74
C LEU A 141 16.28 -0.56 11.06
N GLY A 142 17.08 -0.88 12.08
CA GLY A 142 17.05 -0.18 13.37
C GLY A 142 17.33 1.32 13.24
N TRP A 143 18.30 1.71 12.40
CA TRP A 143 18.57 3.10 12.09
C TRP A 143 17.40 3.78 11.35
N GLN A 144 16.82 3.09 10.37
CA GLN A 144 15.74 3.62 9.55
C GLN A 144 14.44 3.80 10.35
N PHE A 145 14.14 2.88 11.26
CA PHE A 145 12.97 2.91 12.16
C PHE A 145 13.23 3.63 13.48
N ARG A 146 14.43 4.16 13.72
CA ARG A 146 14.77 4.90 14.94
C ARG A 146 13.69 5.95 15.20
N ALA A 147 12.98 5.76 16.33
CA ALA A 147 11.72 6.39 16.69
C ALA A 147 11.71 7.89 16.41
N ARG A 148 11.21 8.28 15.23
CA ARG A 148 10.80 9.66 15.00
C ARG A 148 9.46 9.82 15.71
N PRO A 149 9.31 10.73 16.68
CA PRO A 149 8.03 10.95 17.33
C PRO A 149 7.02 11.32 16.24
N PHE A 150 6.04 10.44 16.05
CA PHE A 150 4.93 10.69 15.14
C PHE A 150 4.10 11.80 15.78
N ASN A 151 4.05 12.96 15.13
CA ASN A 151 3.30 14.10 15.64
C ASN A 151 1.80 13.76 15.60
N ALA A 152 1.19 13.49 16.76
CA ALA A 152 -0.21 13.04 16.91
C ALA A 152 -1.23 14.00 16.26
N LEU A 153 -0.87 15.28 16.13
CA LEU A 153 -1.66 16.30 15.44
C LEU A 153 -1.90 15.98 13.95
N PHE A 154 -1.04 15.18 13.32
CA PHE A 154 -1.16 14.84 11.91
C PHE A 154 -2.01 13.58 11.65
N GLU A 155 -2.13 12.68 12.63
CA GLU A 155 -3.10 11.57 12.57
C GLU A 155 -4.53 12.12 12.49
N GLN A 156 -4.83 13.15 13.28
CA GLN A 156 -6.12 13.85 13.23
C GLN A 156 -6.37 14.53 11.88
N VAL A 157 -5.37 15.20 11.30
CA VAL A 157 -5.51 15.83 9.97
C VAL A 157 -5.72 14.76 8.89
N GLN A 158 -5.05 13.62 9.01
CA GLN A 158 -5.15 12.55 8.03
C GLN A 158 -6.47 11.77 8.16
N GLU A 159 -7.00 11.61 9.37
CA GLU A 159 -8.36 11.12 9.63
C GLU A 159 -9.42 12.09 9.09
N LEU A 160 -9.26 13.40 9.32
CA LEU A 160 -10.12 14.44 8.75
C LEU A 160 -10.11 14.44 7.22
N VAL A 161 -8.95 14.26 6.59
CA VAL A 161 -8.84 14.17 5.13
C VAL A 161 -9.47 12.87 4.60
N GLN A 162 -9.38 11.76 5.35
CA GLN A 162 -10.04 10.51 4.97
C GLN A 162 -11.57 10.58 5.13
N GLN A 163 -12.06 11.26 6.16
CA GLN A 163 -13.48 11.56 6.36
C GLN A 163 -14.00 12.49 5.25
N ALA A 164 -13.29 13.57 4.97
CA ALA A 164 -13.63 14.48 3.87
C ALA A 164 -13.61 13.78 2.51
N ALA A 165 -12.64 12.90 2.24
CA ALA A 165 -12.61 12.11 1.01
C ALA A 165 -13.78 11.11 0.91
N ALA A 166 -14.20 10.50 2.03
CA ALA A 166 -15.36 9.62 2.08
C ALA A 166 -16.69 10.39 1.91
N GLU A 167 -16.74 11.64 2.35
CA GLU A 167 -17.90 12.54 2.25
C GLU A 167 -18.02 13.22 0.88
N VAL A 168 -16.90 13.47 0.20
CA VAL A 168 -16.86 14.09 -1.14
C VAL A 168 -17.19 13.09 -2.27
N LEU A 169 -16.86 11.80 -2.10
CA LEU A 169 -17.17 10.76 -3.10
C LEU A 169 -18.68 10.53 -3.39
N PRO A 170 -19.63 10.59 -2.42
CA PRO A 170 -21.05 10.47 -2.74
C PRO A 170 -21.65 11.70 -3.46
N GLN A 171 -20.99 12.86 -3.44
CA GLN A 171 -21.52 14.06 -4.10
C GLN A 171 -21.38 14.01 -5.64
N PHE A 172 -20.50 13.16 -6.19
CA PHE A 172 -20.36 13.01 -7.64
C PHE A 172 -21.22 11.89 -8.26
N SER A 173 -21.88 11.04 -7.46
CA SER A 173 -22.60 9.86 -7.97
C SER A 173 -24.12 9.93 -7.89
N THR A 174 -24.70 11.07 -7.51
CA THR A 174 -26.16 11.18 -7.40
C THR A 174 -26.67 12.43 -8.11
N VAL A 175 -26.40 12.50 -9.41
CA VAL A 175 -27.42 13.05 -10.30
C VAL A 175 -28.52 11.99 -10.31
N THR A 176 -29.49 12.13 -9.41
CA THR A 176 -30.75 11.38 -9.49
C THR A 176 -31.41 11.82 -10.78
N VAL A 177 -31.21 11.05 -11.85
CA VAL A 177 -32.02 11.21 -13.05
C VAL A 177 -33.42 10.76 -12.66
N ASP A 178 -34.33 11.71 -12.57
CA ASP A 178 -35.73 11.43 -12.24
C ASP A 178 -36.31 10.62 -13.41
N VAL A 179 -36.57 9.33 -13.18
CA VAL A 179 -36.97 8.38 -14.24
C VAL A 179 -38.35 8.72 -14.79
N GLU A 180 -39.13 9.50 -14.05
CA GLU A 180 -40.41 10.07 -14.48
C GLU A 180 -40.25 11.14 -15.58
N GLU A 181 -39.18 11.94 -15.58
CA GLU A 181 -38.87 12.89 -16.67
C GLU A 181 -38.46 12.18 -17.97
N LEU A 182 -37.92 10.95 -17.86
CA LEU A 182 -37.58 10.10 -19.00
C LEU A 182 -38.79 9.38 -19.60
N ARG A 183 -39.93 9.33 -18.89
CA ARG A 183 -41.04 8.41 -19.21
C ARG A 183 -42.23 9.04 -19.95
N GLY A 184 -42.27 10.34 -20.17
CA GLY A 184 -43.41 10.93 -20.88
C GLY A 184 -43.23 12.38 -21.33
N ASP A 185 -43.81 12.65 -22.49
CA ASP A 185 -44.06 13.97 -23.07
C ASP A 185 -42.93 14.63 -23.87
N GLY A 186 -42.27 13.90 -24.79
CA GLY A 186 -41.80 14.42 -26.10
C GLY A 186 -41.04 15.76 -26.13
N ARG A 187 -40.50 16.22 -25.00
CA ARG A 187 -39.90 17.53 -24.77
C ARG A 187 -38.46 17.41 -24.27
N LEU A 188 -37.88 16.22 -24.40
CA LEU A 188 -36.45 16.06 -24.24
C LEU A 188 -35.77 16.75 -25.43
N PRO A 189 -34.82 17.67 -25.20
CA PRO A 189 -34.01 18.20 -26.29
C PRO A 189 -33.27 17.02 -26.96
N PRO A 190 -33.21 16.98 -28.31
CA PRO A 190 -32.47 15.93 -29.00
C PRO A 190 -31.02 15.94 -28.50
N TRP A 191 -30.46 14.75 -28.33
CA TRP A 191 -29.06 14.56 -27.94
C TRP A 191 -28.15 15.42 -28.82
N SER A 192 -27.55 16.46 -28.24
CA SER A 192 -26.56 17.29 -28.91
C SER A 192 -25.17 16.91 -28.40
N ALA A 193 -24.24 16.68 -29.32
CA ALA A 193 -22.84 16.40 -28.99
C ALA A 193 -22.12 17.63 -28.40
N ASP A 194 -22.71 18.82 -28.55
CA ASP A 194 -22.16 20.07 -28.06
C ASP A 194 -22.70 20.36 -26.65
N LEU A 195 -21.77 20.44 -25.68
CA LEU A 195 -22.00 20.75 -24.26
C LEU A 195 -22.17 22.26 -24.01
N ASP A 196 -22.83 22.98 -24.90
CA ASP A 196 -23.06 24.42 -24.75
C ASP A 196 -24.35 24.68 -23.96
N PHE A 197 -24.21 24.75 -22.63
CA PHE A 197 -25.31 25.02 -21.69
C PHE A 197 -25.89 26.44 -21.78
N ALA A 198 -25.32 27.32 -22.61
CA ALA A 198 -25.78 28.70 -22.76
C ALA A 198 -27.06 28.83 -23.61
N ALA A 199 -27.36 27.85 -24.48
CA ALA A 199 -28.53 27.90 -25.37
C ALA A 199 -29.82 27.38 -24.71
N ALA A 200 -29.72 26.66 -23.59
CA ALA A 200 -30.85 26.11 -22.84
C ALA A 200 -31.38 27.12 -21.80
N ALA A 201 -31.72 28.33 -22.24
CA ALA A 201 -32.42 29.28 -21.38
C ALA A 201 -33.90 28.84 -21.21
N PRO A 202 -34.45 28.81 -19.98
CA PRO A 202 -35.84 28.45 -19.77
C PRO A 202 -36.74 29.53 -20.38
N ARG A 203 -37.59 29.16 -21.35
CA ARG A 203 -38.67 30.04 -21.82
C ARG A 203 -39.60 30.31 -20.64
N ALA A 204 -39.62 31.55 -20.19
CA ALA A 204 -40.48 32.03 -19.11
C ALA A 204 -41.94 31.62 -19.35
N ILE A 205 -42.51 30.89 -18.40
CA ILE A 205 -43.93 30.55 -18.37
C ILE A 205 -44.71 31.85 -18.10
N SER A 206 -45.30 32.43 -19.13
CA SER A 206 -46.25 33.54 -18.97
C SER A 206 -47.51 33.04 -18.28
N ARG A 207 -47.68 33.35 -16.99
CA ARG A 207 -48.97 33.21 -16.29
C ARG A 207 -49.94 34.25 -16.83
N ALA A 208 -50.95 33.82 -17.58
CA ALA A 208 -52.14 34.64 -17.84
C ALA A 208 -53.08 34.59 -16.61
N PRO A 209 -53.67 35.71 -16.17
CA PRO A 209 -54.61 35.73 -15.07
C PRO A 209 -55.99 35.22 -15.53
N ARG A 210 -56.52 34.17 -14.88
CA ARG A 210 -57.92 33.77 -15.02
C ARG A 210 -58.81 34.75 -14.25
N SER A 211 -59.59 35.54 -14.98
CA SER A 211 -60.78 36.22 -14.45
C SER A 211 -61.91 35.21 -14.25
N ILE A 212 -62.43 35.15 -13.03
CA ILE A 212 -63.67 34.45 -12.66
C ILE A 212 -64.85 35.33 -13.07
N PRO A 213 -65.90 34.75 -13.66
CA PRO A 213 -67.24 34.91 -13.06
C PRO A 213 -67.88 33.56 -12.69
#